data_AF-A0AB13A8P1-F1
#
_entry.id   AF-A0AB13A8P1-F1
#
_cell.length_a   1.000
_cell.length_b   1.000
_cell.length_c   1.000
_cell.angle_alpha   90.00
_cell.angle_beta   90.00
_cell.angle_gamma   90.00
#
_symmetry.space_group_name_H-M   'P 1'
#
loop_
_entity.id
_entity.type
_entity.pdbx_description
1 polymer ?
#
loop_
_entity_poly.entity_id
_entity_poly.type
_entity_poly.pdbx_seq_one_letter_code
_entity_poly.pdbx_strand_id
1 'polypeptide(L)'
;MRRSAAKSRADKSRTDSAAVNASPVVQPVETVDIAPGRLTPSSWASIISQEEDEEVVADIIAELLEGVMDRCFQLYLKEQLISYSVWWAQNNLVETVECLLLGRDEGDDREHDPFWQEDTEPQPCSIDSWAEGCVPVLHTSQ
;
A
#
# COMPACT_ATOMS: atom_id res chain seq x y z
N MET A 1 -63.25 -13.05 -6.29
CA MET A 1 -63.92 -13.34 -5.00
C MET A 1 -64.69 -12.09 -4.58
N ARG A 2 -66.00 -12.20 -4.33
CA ARG A 2 -66.90 -11.13 -3.80
C ARG A 2 -66.26 -10.52 -2.53
N ARG A 3 -66.48 -9.25 -2.14
CA ARG A 3 -67.77 -8.64 -1.75
C ARG A 3 -67.64 -7.10 -1.72
N SER A 4 -68.66 -6.43 -2.25
CA SER A 4 -69.04 -5.04 -1.94
C SER A 4 -69.96 -5.02 -0.72
N ALA A 5 -69.82 -4.01 0.15
CA ALA A 5 -70.83 -3.47 1.09
C ALA A 5 -70.07 -2.69 2.19
N ALA A 6 -70.52 -1.59 2.76
CA ALA A 6 -71.63 -0.71 2.49
C ALA A 6 -71.35 0.58 3.28
N LYS A 7 -71.84 1.69 2.74
CA LYS A 7 -71.89 2.99 3.39
C LYS A 7 -72.90 2.93 4.54
N SER A 8 -72.50 3.24 5.77
CA SER A 8 -73.44 3.60 6.84
C SER A 8 -73.01 4.91 7.48
N ARG A 9 -73.79 5.94 7.15
CA ARG A 9 -73.90 7.24 7.81
C ARG A 9 -74.60 7.02 9.16
N ALA A 10 -73.98 7.43 10.25
CA ALA A 10 -74.62 7.55 11.56
C ALA A 10 -74.32 8.95 12.11
N ASP A 11 -75.25 9.86 11.83
CA ASP A 11 -75.46 11.10 12.55
C ASP A 11 -75.81 10.77 14.01
N LYS A 12 -75.02 11.26 14.97
CA LYS A 12 -75.41 11.31 16.38
C LYS A 12 -74.93 12.62 16.97
N SER A 13 -75.74 13.65 16.76
CA SER A 13 -75.76 14.81 17.64
C SER A 13 -76.35 14.37 18.99
N ARG A 14 -75.74 14.80 20.09
CA ARG A 14 -76.36 15.62 21.15
C ARG A 14 -75.52 15.65 22.43
N THR A 15 -75.31 16.90 22.85
CA THR A 15 -75.30 17.44 24.22
C THR A 15 -74.16 17.07 25.15
N ASP A 16 -73.24 18.05 25.27
CA ASP A 16 -72.82 18.72 26.50
C ASP A 16 -73.14 17.97 27.81
N SER A 17 -72.09 17.43 28.41
CA SER A 17 -72.01 17.26 29.86
C SER A 17 -70.56 17.46 30.26
N ALA A 18 -70.33 18.61 30.89
CA ALA A 18 -69.11 18.94 31.59
C ALA A 18 -68.81 17.86 32.63
N ALA A 19 -67.73 17.11 32.40
CA ALA A 19 -67.07 16.32 33.41
C ALA A 19 -65.57 16.45 33.17
N VAL A 20 -65.01 17.42 33.88
CA VAL A 20 -63.58 17.52 34.21
C VAL A 20 -63.16 16.16 34.75
N ASN A 21 -62.44 15.36 33.98
CA ASN A 21 -61.72 14.20 34.52
C ASN A 21 -60.56 13.82 33.59
N ALA A 22 -59.37 14.03 34.13
CA ALA A 22 -58.11 13.41 33.76
C ALA A 22 -57.72 13.50 32.28
N SER A 23 -56.94 14.54 31.96
CA SER A 23 -55.94 14.42 30.90
C SER A 23 -55.20 13.10 31.07
N PRO A 24 -55.06 12.27 30.03
CA PRO A 24 -54.27 11.06 30.14
C PRO A 24 -52.85 11.50 30.45
N VAL A 25 -52.38 11.17 31.66
CA VAL A 25 -50.96 11.08 31.94
C VAL A 25 -50.48 9.96 31.03
N VAL A 26 -50.08 10.35 29.81
CA VAL A 26 -49.26 9.51 28.95
C VAL A 26 -48.02 9.27 29.78
N GLN A 27 -47.99 8.12 30.45
CA GLN A 27 -46.80 7.67 31.14
C GLN A 27 -45.68 7.76 30.10
N PRO A 28 -44.61 8.52 30.36
CA PRO A 28 -43.49 8.50 29.46
C PRO A 28 -43.04 7.06 29.47
N VAL A 29 -43.11 6.41 28.30
CA VAL A 29 -42.47 5.13 28.08
C VAL A 29 -41.07 5.32 28.63
N GLU A 30 -40.75 4.62 29.72
CA GLU A 30 -39.41 4.59 30.29
C GLU A 30 -38.52 3.92 29.24
N THR A 31 -38.17 4.67 28.20
CA THR A 31 -37.04 4.34 27.37
C THR A 31 -35.87 4.52 28.30
N VAL A 32 -35.44 3.42 28.92
CA VAL A 32 -34.23 3.38 29.74
C VAL A 32 -33.14 3.97 28.86
N ASP A 33 -32.72 5.18 29.22
CA ASP A 33 -31.62 5.85 28.54
C ASP A 33 -30.38 4.97 28.71
N ILE A 34 -29.63 4.79 27.63
CA ILE A 34 -28.34 4.09 27.68
C ILE A 34 -27.36 4.89 28.54
N ALA A 35 -27.40 6.22 28.40
CA ALA A 35 -26.78 7.16 29.30
C ALA A 35 -27.85 8.16 29.78
N PRO A 36 -28.21 8.16 31.07
CA PRO A 36 -29.30 8.98 31.62
C PRO A 36 -29.26 10.43 31.16
N GLY A 37 -30.33 10.87 30.48
CA GLY A 37 -30.50 12.25 30.01
C GLY A 37 -29.58 12.69 28.87
N ARG A 38 -28.72 11.81 28.33
CA ARG A 38 -27.81 12.14 27.22
C ARG A 38 -28.04 11.31 25.97
N LEU A 39 -28.41 10.04 26.12
CA LEU A 39 -28.44 9.11 24.99
C LEU A 39 -29.62 8.13 25.08
N THR A 40 -30.55 8.27 24.15
CA THR A 40 -31.67 7.35 23.97
C THR A 40 -31.21 6.10 23.20
N PRO A 41 -31.89 4.95 23.34
CA PRO A 41 -31.61 3.76 22.55
C PRO A 41 -31.65 3.98 21.03
N SER A 42 -32.57 4.83 20.54
CA SER A 42 -32.65 5.17 19.11
C SER A 42 -31.47 6.02 18.65
N SER A 43 -31.01 6.97 19.47
CA SER A 43 -29.84 7.78 19.16
C SER A 43 -28.58 6.94 19.13
N TRP A 44 -28.43 5.98 20.06
CA TRP A 44 -27.28 5.07 20.06
C TRP A 44 -27.29 4.13 18.85
N ALA A 45 -28.43 3.52 18.53
CA ALA A 45 -28.57 2.69 17.32
C ALA A 45 -28.23 3.49 16.04
N SER A 46 -28.65 4.76 15.97
CA SER A 46 -28.28 5.63 14.86
C SER A 46 -26.78 5.90 14.76
N ILE A 47 -26.07 6.02 15.89
CA ILE A 47 -24.61 6.20 15.91
C ILE A 47 -23.91 4.93 15.42
N ILE A 48 -24.35 3.76 15.89
CA ILE A 48 -23.79 2.48 15.45
C ILE A 48 -24.02 2.26 13.95
N SER A 49 -25.24 2.48 13.45
CA SER A 49 -25.51 2.36 12.02
C SER A 49 -24.69 3.36 11.19
N GLN A 50 -24.47 4.57 11.70
CA GLN A 50 -23.60 5.53 11.03
C GLN A 50 -22.14 5.05 10.98
N GLU A 51 -21.61 4.49 12.07
CA GLU A 51 -20.25 3.94 12.12
C GLU A 51 -20.08 2.77 11.14
N GLU A 52 -21.06 1.87 11.06
CA GLU A 52 -21.10 0.78 10.08
C GLU A 52 -21.13 1.31 8.63
N ASP A 53 -21.96 2.32 8.34
CA ASP A 53 -22.02 2.95 7.02
C ASP A 53 -20.70 3.66 6.67
N GLU A 54 -20.05 4.29 7.64
CA GLU A 54 -18.75 4.94 7.47
C GLU A 54 -17.64 3.93 7.17
N GLU A 55 -17.64 2.76 7.83
CA GLU A 55 -16.70 1.66 7.55
C GLU A 55 -16.85 1.16 6.11
N VAL A 56 -18.10 0.93 5.65
CA VAL A 56 -18.36 0.52 4.26
C VAL A 56 -17.88 1.56 3.25
N VAL A 57 -18.08 2.85 3.53
CA VAL A 57 -17.57 3.93 2.67
C VAL A 57 -16.04 3.95 2.67
N ALA A 58 -15.40 3.73 3.81
CA ALA A 58 -13.94 3.66 3.92
C ALA A 58 -13.37 2.51 3.08
N ASP A 59 -13.99 1.33 3.13
CA ASP A 59 -13.59 0.17 2.32
C ASP A 59 -13.72 0.45 0.81
N ILE A 60 -14.82 1.05 0.38
CA ILE A 60 -15.02 1.43 -1.04
C ILE A 60 -13.96 2.44 -1.49
N ILE A 61 -13.65 3.44 -0.65
CA ILE A 61 -12.61 4.43 -0.96
C ILE A 61 -11.24 3.76 -1.04
N ALA A 62 -10.93 2.84 -0.13
CA ALA A 62 -9.67 2.10 -0.14
C ALA A 62 -9.48 1.28 -1.42
N GLU A 63 -10.51 0.52 -1.82
CA GLU A 63 -10.50 -0.28 -3.06
C GLU A 63 -10.32 0.62 -4.31
N LEU A 64 -11.05 1.74 -4.37
CA LEU A 64 -10.93 2.69 -5.47
C LEU A 64 -9.53 3.33 -5.52
N LEU A 65 -8.98 3.72 -4.37
CA LEU A 65 -7.66 4.31 -4.28
C LEU A 65 -6.58 3.32 -4.71
N GLU A 66 -6.67 2.06 -4.26
CA GLU A 66 -5.76 0.99 -4.68
C GLU A 66 -5.79 0.79 -6.20
N GLY A 67 -6.98 0.69 -6.78
CA GLY A 67 -7.14 0.53 -8.24
C GLY A 67 -6.59 1.72 -9.04
N VAL A 68 -6.82 2.95 -8.57
CA VAL A 68 -6.27 4.16 -9.21
C VAL A 68 -4.75 4.20 -9.08
N MET A 69 -4.21 3.91 -7.90
CA MET A 69 -2.77 3.94 -7.65
C MET A 69 -2.03 2.87 -8.45
N ASP A 70 -2.54 1.64 -8.53
CA ASP A 70 -1.98 0.60 -9.39
C ASP A 70 -2.00 1.07 -10.85
N ARG A 71 -3.12 1.60 -11.33
CA ARG A 71 -3.21 2.06 -12.72
C ARG A 71 -2.25 3.21 -13.02
N CYS A 72 -2.12 4.19 -12.13
CA CYS A 72 -1.16 5.28 -12.24
C CYS A 72 0.27 4.75 -12.26
N PHE A 73 0.60 3.78 -11.40
CA PHE A 73 1.91 3.17 -11.36
C PHE A 73 2.24 2.40 -12.64
N GLN A 74 1.28 1.62 -13.18
CA GLN A 74 1.46 0.93 -14.47
C GLN A 74 1.67 1.90 -15.63
N LEU A 75 0.99 3.05 -15.64
CA LEU A 75 1.20 4.09 -16.64
C LEU A 75 2.59 4.72 -16.49
N TYR A 76 3.00 5.03 -15.27
CA TYR A 76 4.33 5.55 -14.97
C TYR A 76 5.44 4.60 -15.44
N LEU A 77 5.34 3.30 -15.14
CA LEU A 77 6.34 2.32 -15.59
C LEU A 77 6.44 2.24 -17.12
N LYS A 78 5.31 2.30 -17.82
CA LYS A 78 5.30 2.29 -19.29
C LYS A 78 5.97 3.53 -19.87
N GLU A 79 5.73 4.69 -19.28
CA GLU A 79 6.34 5.95 -19.70
C GLU A 79 7.84 5.99 -19.40
N GLN A 80 8.27 5.42 -18.27
CA GLN A 80 9.67 5.37 -17.87
C GLN A 80 10.48 4.29 -18.61
N LEU A 81 9.85 3.27 -19.19
CA LEU A 81 10.56 2.14 -19.80
C LEU A 81 11.61 2.57 -20.83
N ILE A 82 11.24 3.48 -21.74
CA ILE A 82 12.14 3.96 -22.80
C ILE A 82 13.28 4.79 -22.20
N SER A 83 12.95 5.77 -21.36
CA SER A 83 13.94 6.64 -20.71
C SER A 83 14.94 5.84 -19.88
N TYR A 84 14.45 4.88 -19.10
CA TYR A 84 15.28 3.97 -18.33
C TYR A 84 16.14 3.08 -19.23
N SER A 85 15.59 2.52 -20.30
CA SER A 85 16.35 1.66 -21.23
C SER A 85 17.47 2.43 -21.94
N VAL A 86 17.21 3.67 -22.36
CA VAL A 86 18.23 4.54 -22.98
C VAL A 86 19.30 4.91 -21.97
N TRP A 87 18.90 5.34 -20.77
CA TRP A 87 19.85 5.63 -19.69
C TRP A 87 20.70 4.40 -19.37
N TRP A 88 20.08 3.24 -19.19
CA TRP A 88 20.78 1.99 -18.91
C TRP A 88 21.76 1.64 -20.02
N ALA A 89 21.32 1.68 -21.29
CA ALA A 89 22.18 1.39 -22.44
C ALA A 89 23.36 2.36 -22.53
N GLN A 90 23.13 3.65 -22.30
CA GLN A 90 24.18 4.66 -22.30
C GLN A 90 25.23 4.38 -21.22
N ASN A 91 24.82 4.15 -19.98
CA ASN A 91 25.75 3.87 -18.88
C ASN A 91 26.53 2.58 -19.14
N ASN A 92 25.86 1.51 -19.59
CA ASN A 92 26.53 0.25 -19.92
C ASN A 92 27.54 0.42 -21.06
N LEU A 93 27.23 1.22 -22.09
CA LEU A 93 28.17 1.50 -23.17
C LEU A 93 29.38 2.29 -22.67
N VAL A 94 29.18 3.28 -21.80
CA VAL A 94 30.29 4.05 -21.19
C VAL A 94 31.16 3.13 -20.35
N GLU A 95 30.58 2.36 -19.43
CA GLU A 95 31.32 1.39 -18.59
C GLU A 95 32.09 0.38 -19.46
N THR A 96 31.47 -0.14 -20.52
CA THR A 96 32.13 -1.08 -21.44
C THR A 96 33.31 -0.42 -22.16
N VAL A 97 33.15 0.82 -22.63
CA VAL A 97 34.23 1.55 -23.30
C VAL A 97 35.37 1.87 -22.34
N GLU A 98 35.07 2.26 -21.11
CA GLU A 98 36.08 2.45 -20.06
C GLU A 98 36.86 1.16 -19.79
N CYS A 99 36.19 0.00 -19.77
CA CYS A 99 36.83 -1.31 -19.64
C CYS A 99 37.57 -1.81 -20.89
N LEU A 100 37.29 -1.27 -22.07
CA LEU A 100 38.03 -1.62 -23.30
C LEU A 100 39.18 -0.64 -23.59
N LEU A 101 39.10 0.56 -23.03
CA LEU A 101 40.09 1.63 -23.14
C LEU A 101 40.66 1.98 -21.77
N LEU A 102 40.93 0.97 -20.90
CA LEU A 102 41.71 1.25 -19.70
C LEU A 102 42.97 2.01 -20.12
N GLY A 103 43.39 2.99 -19.33
CA GLY A 103 44.64 3.71 -19.63
C GLY A 103 45.82 2.75 -19.47
N ARG A 104 46.78 2.77 -20.40
CA ARG A 104 47.98 1.92 -20.32
C ARG A 104 48.73 2.27 -19.04
N ASP A 105 49.20 1.26 -18.31
CA ASP A 105 49.94 1.52 -17.07
C ASP A 105 51.21 2.33 -17.41
N GLU A 106 51.61 3.26 -16.54
CA GLU A 106 52.86 4.01 -16.68
C GLU A 106 54.08 3.07 -16.72
N GLY A 107 53.96 1.87 -16.15
CA GLY A 107 55.01 0.83 -16.17
C GLY A 107 55.15 0.07 -17.50
N ASP A 108 54.18 0.15 -18.41
CA ASP A 108 54.17 -0.66 -19.63
C ASP A 108 55.06 -0.06 -20.74
N ASP A 109 56.00 -0.85 -21.26
CA ASP A 109 56.97 -0.39 -22.26
C ASP A 109 56.39 -0.28 -23.69
N ARG A 110 56.27 0.96 -24.18
CA ARG A 110 55.71 1.30 -25.50
C ARG A 110 56.42 0.66 -26.69
N GLU A 111 57.71 0.38 -26.55
CA GLU A 111 58.50 -0.17 -27.67
C GLU A 111 58.32 -1.68 -27.80
N HIS A 112 58.13 -2.37 -26.67
CA HIS A 112 58.00 -3.83 -26.64
C HIS A 112 56.56 -4.30 -26.83
N ASP A 113 55.58 -3.54 -26.33
CA ASP A 113 54.17 -3.91 -26.46
C ASP A 113 53.32 -2.76 -27.06
N PRO A 114 53.21 -2.67 -28.40
CA PRO A 114 52.49 -1.57 -29.04
C PRO A 114 50.97 -1.74 -28.99
N PHE A 115 50.46 -2.92 -28.66
CA PHE A 115 49.04 -3.22 -28.61
C PHE A 115 48.59 -3.53 -27.18
N TRP A 116 47.30 -3.35 -26.92
CA TRP A 116 46.66 -3.85 -25.71
C TRP A 116 46.62 -5.38 -25.76
N GLN A 117 47.52 -6.04 -25.03
CA GLN A 117 47.46 -7.49 -24.80
C GLN A 117 46.81 -7.77 -23.43
N GLU A 118 46.22 -8.95 -23.28
CA GLU A 118 45.71 -9.39 -21.98
C GLU A 118 46.90 -9.67 -21.04
N ASP A 119 46.82 -9.19 -19.81
CA ASP A 119 47.84 -9.46 -18.80
C ASP A 119 47.99 -10.98 -18.58
N THR A 120 49.23 -11.47 -18.60
CA THR A 120 49.48 -12.87 -18.25
C THR A 120 49.16 -13.07 -16.77
N GLU A 121 48.36 -14.09 -16.45
CA GLU A 121 48.03 -14.44 -15.07
C GLU A 121 49.33 -14.54 -14.23
N PRO A 122 49.44 -13.79 -13.11
CA PRO A 122 50.65 -13.81 -12.31
C PRO A 122 50.90 -15.21 -11.80
N GLN A 123 52.11 -15.72 -12.03
CA GLN A 123 52.50 -17.00 -11.46
C GLN A 123 52.43 -16.91 -9.93
N PRO A 124 51.97 -17.98 -9.25
CA PRO A 124 51.95 -17.99 -7.78
C PRO A 124 53.34 -17.66 -7.23
N CYS A 125 53.45 -16.53 -6.52
CA CYS A 125 54.69 -16.21 -5.82
C CYS A 125 54.79 -17.06 -4.55
N SER A 126 56.00 -17.41 -4.13
CA SER A 126 56.20 -17.99 -2.80
C SER A 126 55.73 -16.98 -1.77
N ILE A 127 54.75 -17.38 -0.95
CA ILE A 127 54.24 -16.49 0.09
C ILE A 127 55.36 -16.24 1.10
N ASP A 128 55.63 -14.96 1.38
CA ASP A 128 56.73 -14.57 2.26
C ASP A 128 56.56 -15.18 3.66
N SER A 129 57.67 -15.53 4.30
CA SER A 129 57.71 -16.17 5.61
C SER A 129 57.03 -15.36 6.72
N TRP A 130 56.80 -14.07 6.49
CA TRP A 130 56.16 -13.15 7.44
C TRP A 130 54.66 -12.94 7.21
N ALA A 131 54.12 -13.41 6.09
CA ALA A 131 52.69 -13.28 5.85
C ALA A 131 51.90 -14.22 6.78
N GLU A 132 50.80 -13.71 7.32
CA GLU A 132 49.93 -14.46 8.22
C GLU A 132 49.34 -15.67 7.47
N GLY A 133 49.50 -16.87 8.03
CA GLY A 133 49.04 -18.12 7.42
C GLY A 133 50.04 -18.82 6.51
N CYS A 134 51.27 -18.32 6.38
CA CYS A 134 52.31 -18.99 5.58
C CYS A 134 52.78 -20.29 6.20
N VAL A 135 52.85 -21.34 5.36
CA VAL A 135 53.46 -22.62 5.71
C VAL A 135 54.78 -22.75 4.93
N PRO A 136 55.93 -23.00 5.59
CA PRO A 136 57.20 -23.17 4.90
C PRO A 136 57.16 -24.32 3.91
N VAL A 137 57.52 -24.07 2.66
CA VAL A 137 57.69 -25.11 1.64
C VAL A 137 59.05 -25.80 1.86
N LEU A 138 59.04 -27.06 2.31
CA LEU A 138 60.27 -27.85 2.43
C LEU A 138 60.58 -28.53 1.09
N HIS A 139 61.62 -28.08 0.40
CA HIS A 139 62.11 -28.80 -0.78
C HIS A 139 62.95 -30.00 -0.34
N THR A 140 62.51 -31.22 -0.65
CA THR A 140 63.36 -32.40 -0.54
C THR A 140 64.36 -32.39 -1.69
N SER A 141 65.66 -32.36 -1.40
CA SER A 141 66.70 -32.62 -2.40
C SER A 141 66.41 -33.97 -3.06
N GLN A 142 66.16 -33.97 -4.38
CA GLN A 142 66.22 -35.20 -5.17
C GLN A 142 67.65 -35.71 -5.26
#